data_AF-A0A7V5HXT1-F1
#
_entry.id   AF-A0A7V5HXT1-F1
#
_cell.length_a   1.000
_cell.length_b   1.000
_cell.length_c   1.000
_cell.angle_alpha   90.00
_cell.angle_beta   90.00
_cell.angle_gamma   90.00
#
_symmetry.space_group_name_H-M   'P 1'
#
loop_
_entity.id
_entity.type
_entity.pdbx_description
1 polymer ?
#
loop_
_entity_poly.entity_id
_entity_poly.type
_entity_poly.pdbx_seq_one_letter_code
_entity_poly.pdbx_strand_id
1 'polypeptide(L)'
;YVRSDGSNNPVRVKVRAPTYVNLPTCKATVPGESVADAALILASIDPCYCCTERMMRVVDRRTGKMELDGKDLIRLSQEKTKKLRRELGI
;
A
#
# COMPACT_ATOMS: atom_id res chain seq x y z
N TYR A 1 -5.06 10.20 5.80
CA TYR A 1 -4.90 10.35 7.25
C TYR A 1 -3.49 10.80 7.56
N VAL A 2 -3.35 11.95 8.21
CA VAL A 2 -2.06 12.49 8.64
C VAL A 2 -2.14 12.71 10.15
N ARG A 3 -1.07 12.40 10.87
CA ARG A 3 -0.93 12.68 12.30
C ARG A 3 0.39 13.39 12.54
N SER A 4 0.35 14.46 13.35
CA SER A 4 1.50 15.16 13.90
C SER A 4 1.51 15.00 15.42
N ASP A 5 2.69 15.09 16.02
CA ASP A 5 2.95 15.16 17.46
C ASP A 5 3.29 16.60 17.92
N GLY A 6 3.14 17.60 17.04
CA GLY A 6 3.53 18.99 17.27
C GLY A 6 4.94 19.32 16.79
N SER A 7 5.71 18.34 16.32
CA SER A 7 6.99 18.60 15.64
C SER A 7 6.79 19.06 14.19
N ASN A 8 7.88 19.49 13.55
CA ASN A 8 7.88 19.92 12.15
C ASN A 8 7.69 18.77 11.14
N ASN A 9 7.64 17.51 11.59
CA ASN A 9 7.52 16.34 10.73
C ASN A 9 6.26 15.52 11.08
N PRO A 10 5.50 15.02 10.10
CA PRO A 10 4.37 14.17 10.38
C PRO A 10 4.83 12.80 10.91
N VAL A 11 4.38 12.41 12.11
CA VAL A 11 4.67 11.09 12.68
C VAL A 11 4.03 9.95 11.88
N ARG A 12 2.93 10.24 11.16
CA ARG A 12 2.26 9.28 10.28
C ARG A 12 1.61 9.98 9.09
N VAL A 13 1.87 9.46 7.91
CA VAL A 13 1.09 9.73 6.70
C VAL A 13 0.57 8.41 6.15
N LYS A 14 -0.75 8.24 6.12
CA LYS A 14 -1.45 7.12 5.44
C LYS A 14 -2.31 7.69 4.34
N VAL A 15 -1.90 7.45 3.11
CA VAL A 15 -2.64 7.82 1.91
C VAL A 15 -3.51 6.63 1.50
N ARG A 16 -4.78 6.89 1.19
CA ARG A 16 -5.77 5.92 0.73
C ARG A 16 -6.13 6.29 -0.71
N ALA A 17 -5.56 5.56 -1.67
CA ALA A 17 -5.84 5.78 -3.08
C ALA A 17 -7.22 5.21 -3.47
N PRO A 18 -7.90 5.75 -4.51
CA PRO A 18 -9.15 5.19 -5.02
C PRO A 18 -9.00 3.73 -5.46
N THR A 19 -7.92 3.39 -6.18
CA THR A 19 -7.67 2.01 -6.60
C THR A 19 -7.53 1.04 -5.42
N TYR A 20 -6.93 1.45 -4.28
CA TYR A 20 -6.79 0.59 -3.10
C TYR A 20 -8.14 0.11 -2.55
N VAL A 21 -9.18 0.93 -2.66
CA VAL A 21 -10.52 0.58 -2.17
C VAL A 21 -11.36 -0.14 -3.21
N ASN A 22 -11.11 0.11 -4.49
CA ASN A 22 -11.87 -0.48 -5.58
C ASN A 22 -11.30 -1.82 -6.04
N LEU A 23 -10.00 -2.07 -5.95
CA LEU A 23 -9.38 -3.31 -6.40
C LEU A 23 -10.00 -4.59 -5.80
N PRO A 24 -10.43 -4.63 -4.52
CA PRO A 24 -11.11 -5.79 -3.96
C PRO A 24 -12.45 -6.13 -4.63
N THR A 25 -13.11 -5.21 -5.34
CA THR A 25 -14.37 -5.51 -6.04
C THR A 25 -14.16 -6.52 -7.16
N CYS A 26 -12.97 -6.53 -7.80
CA CYS A 26 -12.59 -7.52 -8.80
C CYS A 26 -12.69 -8.95 -8.26
N LYS A 27 -12.49 -9.16 -6.94
CA LYS A 27 -12.64 -10.49 -6.32
C LYS A 27 -14.08 -11.02 -6.40
N ALA A 28 -15.07 -10.13 -6.46
CA ALA A 28 -16.48 -10.49 -6.58
C ALA A 28 -16.96 -10.49 -8.04
N THR A 29 -16.41 -9.62 -8.89
CA THR A 29 -16.91 -9.42 -10.26
C THR A 29 -16.22 -10.26 -11.33
N VAL A 30 -14.97 -10.70 -11.12
CA VAL A 30 -14.21 -11.52 -12.09
C VAL A 30 -14.59 -13.01 -12.09
N PRO A 31 -14.91 -13.66 -10.96
CA PRO A 31 -15.22 -15.09 -10.97
C PRO A 31 -16.44 -15.44 -11.84
N GLY A 32 -16.26 -16.39 -12.77
CA GLY A 32 -17.30 -16.82 -13.71
C GLY A 32 -17.21 -16.17 -15.09
N GLU A 33 -16.39 -15.14 -15.24
CA GLU A 33 -16.19 -14.40 -16.49
C GLU A 33 -15.02 -14.97 -17.32
N SER A 34 -14.96 -14.57 -18.59
CA SER A 34 -13.82 -14.92 -19.45
C SER A 34 -12.56 -14.13 -19.08
N VAL A 35 -11.39 -14.58 -19.55
CA VAL A 35 -10.12 -13.84 -19.34
C VAL A 35 -10.17 -12.45 -20.00
N ALA A 36 -10.87 -12.31 -21.13
CA ALA A 36 -11.05 -11.02 -21.79
C ALA A 36 -11.92 -10.08 -20.95
N ASP A 37 -13.02 -10.58 -20.40
CA ASP A 37 -13.92 -9.82 -19.54
C ASP A 37 -13.25 -9.43 -18.22
N ALA A 38 -12.41 -10.31 -17.66
CA ALA A 38 -11.62 -10.00 -16.47
C ALA A 38 -10.74 -8.75 -16.67
N ALA A 39 -10.15 -8.59 -17.86
CA ALA A 39 -9.35 -7.41 -18.20
C ALA A 39 -10.23 -6.15 -18.34
N LEU A 40 -11.43 -6.26 -18.92
CA LEU A 40 -12.38 -5.15 -19.03
C LEU A 40 -12.92 -4.70 -17.67
N ILE A 41 -13.25 -5.66 -16.81
CA ILE A 41 -13.67 -5.42 -15.43
C ILE A 41 -12.57 -4.71 -14.66
N LEU A 42 -11.32 -5.17 -14.78
CA LEU A 42 -10.18 -4.50 -14.17
C LEU A 42 -9.96 -3.09 -14.76
N ALA A 43 -10.12 -2.90 -16.06
CA ALA A 43 -10.01 -1.57 -16.69
C ALA A 43 -11.10 -0.60 -16.21
N SER A 44 -12.30 -1.09 -15.91
CA SER A 44 -13.42 -0.28 -15.45
C SER A 44 -13.18 0.46 -14.13
N ILE A 45 -12.28 -0.05 -13.28
CA ILE A 45 -11.94 0.59 -12.01
C ILE A 45 -10.76 1.58 -12.10
N ASP A 46 -10.17 1.73 -13.30
CA ASP A 46 -8.98 2.55 -13.57
C ASP A 46 -7.83 2.30 -12.57
N PRO A 47 -7.13 1.14 -12.68
CA PRO A 47 -6.17 0.74 -11.67
C PRO A 47 -4.83 1.46 -11.82
N CYS A 48 -4.45 2.30 -10.85
CA CYS A 48 -3.06 2.75 -10.69
C CYS A 48 -2.40 2.05 -9.50
N TYR A 49 -1.56 1.07 -9.83
CA TYR A 49 -0.70 0.37 -8.87
C TYR A 49 0.29 1.32 -8.20
N CYS A 50 0.80 2.30 -8.93
CA CYS A 50 1.61 3.43 -8.45
C CYS A 50 1.01 4.17 -7.23
N CYS A 51 -0.30 4.42 -7.26
CA CYS A 51 -1.00 5.12 -6.18
C CYS A 51 -1.30 4.18 -5.01
N THR A 52 -1.39 2.88 -5.27
CA THR A 52 -1.71 1.86 -4.27
C THR A 52 -0.46 1.40 -3.53
N GLU A 53 0.54 0.95 -4.29
CA GLU A 53 1.84 0.47 -3.86
C GLU A 53 2.92 1.47 -4.30
N ARG A 54 3.43 2.24 -3.34
CA ARG A 54 4.39 3.34 -3.61
C ARG A 54 5.86 2.89 -3.57
N MET A 55 6.12 1.70 -3.04
CA MET A 55 7.46 1.14 -2.91
C MET A 55 7.35 -0.38 -2.84
N MET A 56 8.09 -1.07 -3.71
CA MET A 56 8.06 -2.53 -3.80
C MET A 56 9.31 -3.20 -3.22
N ARG A 57 10.46 -2.51 -3.30
CA ARG A 57 11.74 -3.00 -2.80
C ARG A 57 12.70 -1.85 -2.52
N VAL A 58 13.62 -2.09 -1.59
CA VAL A 58 14.81 -1.27 -1.37
C VAL A 58 16.01 -2.07 -1.82
N VAL A 59 16.87 -1.46 -2.64
CA VAL A 59 18.04 -2.11 -3.22
C VAL A 59 19.26 -1.25 -2.93
N ASP A 60 20.30 -1.86 -2.38
CA ASP A 60 21.61 -1.22 -2.26
C ASP A 60 22.15 -0.94 -3.67
N ARG A 61 22.36 0.35 -3.96
CA ARG A 61 22.78 0.79 -5.30
C ARG A 61 24.19 0.30 -5.69
N ARG A 62 25.09 0.11 -4.73
CA ARG A 62 26.49 -0.30 -4.98
C ARG A 62 26.60 -1.79 -5.21
N THR A 63 25.86 -2.59 -4.44
CA THR A 63 25.95 -4.05 -4.46
C THR A 63 24.86 -4.71 -5.30
N GLY A 64 23.76 -4.01 -5.59
CA GLY A 64 22.57 -4.56 -6.23
C GLY A 64 21.76 -5.48 -5.32
N LYS A 65 22.15 -5.63 -4.06
CA LYS A 65 21.47 -6.51 -3.10
C LYS A 65 20.12 -5.90 -2.71
N MET A 66 19.08 -6.71 -2.77
CA MET A 66 17.77 -6.35 -2.22
C MET A 66 17.86 -6.35 -0.69
N GLU A 67 17.64 -5.19 -0.08
CA GLU A 67 17.68 -5.01 1.38
C GLU A 67 16.32 -5.25 2.03
N LEU A 68 15.25 -4.77 1.38
CA LEU A 68 13.88 -4.90 1.86
C LEU A 68 12.98 -5.25 0.69
N ASP A 69 12.08 -6.20 0.89
CA ASP A 69 11.00 -6.50 -0.05
C ASP A 69 9.66 -5.88 0.40
N GLY A 70 8.61 -6.06 -0.38
CA GLY A 70 7.29 -5.53 -0.05
C GLY A 70 6.72 -6.08 1.26
N LYS A 71 7.01 -7.34 1.62
CA LYS A 71 6.53 -7.94 2.89
C LYS A 71 7.23 -7.29 4.07
N ASP A 72 8.53 -7.04 3.97
CA ASP A 72 9.30 -6.31 4.98
C ASP A 72 8.76 -4.89 5.18
N LEU A 73 8.49 -4.17 4.09
CA LEU A 73 7.94 -2.82 4.17
C LEU A 73 6.56 -2.79 4.84
N ILE A 74 5.70 -3.77 4.56
CA ILE A 74 4.39 -3.91 5.23
C ILE A 74 4.58 -4.21 6.72
N ARG A 75 5.48 -5.13 7.07
CA ARG A 75 5.80 -5.47 8.46
C ARG A 75 6.29 -4.25 9.24
N LEU A 76 7.28 -3.51 8.72
CA LEU A 76 7.81 -2.29 9.31
C LEU A 76 6.71 -1.22 9.51
N SER A 77 5.82 -1.07 8.54
CA SER A 77 4.67 -0.14 8.62
C SER A 77 3.73 -0.49 9.78
N GLN A 78 3.44 -1.78 9.98
CA GLN A 78 2.58 -2.26 11.07
C GLN A 78 3.27 -2.14 12.43
N GLU A 79 4.55 -2.52 12.53
CA GLU A 79 5.35 -2.39 13.75
C GLU A 79 5.45 -0.93 14.21
N LYS A 80 5.76 0.00 13.29
CA LYS A 80 5.77 1.44 13.58
C LYS A 80 4.40 1.92 14.05
N THR A 81 3.32 1.46 13.42
CA THR A 81 1.96 1.82 13.83
C THR A 81 1.63 1.31 15.23
N LYS A 82 2.02 0.08 15.58
CA LYS A 82 1.85 -0.48 16.94
C LYS A 82 2.65 0.30 17.98
N LYS A 83 3.90 0.68 17.66
CA LYS A 83 4.74 1.50 18.53
C LYS A 83 4.10 2.87 18.80
N LEU A 84 3.68 3.57 17.74
CA LEU A 84 3.02 4.87 17.85
C LEU A 84 1.72 4.80 18.66
N ARG A 85 0.95 3.71 18.52
CA ARG A 85 -0.25 3.48 19.32
C ARG A 85 0.03 3.46 20.81
N ARG A 86 1.05 2.68 21.23
CA ARG A 86 1.50 2.61 22.63
C ARG A 86 1.99 3.96 23.15
N GLU A 87 2.82 4.66 22.38
CA GLU A 87 3.40 5.95 22.77
C GLU A 87 2.34 7.05 22.93
N LEU A 88 1.26 6.97 22.15
CA LEU A 88 0.22 7.99 22.09
C LEU A 88 -1.06 7.60 22.86
N GLY A 89 -1.04 6.47 23.56
CA GLY A 89 -2.16 6.00 24.40
C GLY A 89 -3.45 5.67 23.64
N ILE A 90 -3.35 5.20 22.38
CA ILE A 90 -4.50 4.83 21.52
C ILE A 90 -4.41 3.41 20.96
#